data_AF-A0A7X8ZF85-F1
#
_entry.id   AF-A0A7X8ZF85-F1
#
_cell.length_a   1.000
_cell.length_b   1.000
_cell.length_c   1.000
_cell.angle_alpha   90.00
_cell.angle_beta   90.00
_cell.angle_gamma   90.00
#
_symmetry.space_group_name_H-M   'P 1'
#
loop_
_entity.id
_entity.type
_entity.pdbx_description
1 polymer ?
#
loop_
_entity_poly.entity_id
_entity_poly.type
_entity_poly.pdbx_seq_one_letter_code
_entity_poly.pdbx_strand_id
1 'polypeptide(L)'
;MKNPLKSIMLLVLGVLLLTSPAWAQPGGKGAGRREDKRETGARGRRAGAGRPSLGQQYNLRNRVRLLMEYLQANEPEEFERLQKLKAEDREKYFHELWKKMPERENKKRDEVSRIEKQCHELAEKYRLAPEAEKAAIELELGKMLERSMQLVIEDTEERLRGVQSALEHLNANKDKIILERLQKFLGKEETSEKQPAKTK
;
A
#
# COMPACT_ATOMS: atom_id res chain seq x y z
N MET A 1 -27.64 -49.14 -18.33
CA MET A 1 -26.49 -48.22 -18.18
C MET A 1 -26.96 -46.83 -18.58
N LYS A 2 -27.13 -45.91 -17.62
CA LYS A 2 -27.61 -44.53 -17.84
C LYS A 2 -26.75 -43.61 -16.97
N ASN A 3 -26.15 -42.60 -17.62
CA ASN A 3 -25.09 -41.74 -17.10
C ASN A 3 -25.62 -40.69 -16.09
N PRO A 4 -25.07 -40.58 -14.86
CA PRO A 4 -25.49 -39.57 -13.88
C PRO A 4 -24.53 -38.37 -13.85
N LEU A 5 -24.10 -37.85 -15.00
CA LEU A 5 -23.09 -36.78 -15.07
C LEU A 5 -23.63 -35.43 -15.59
N LYS A 6 -24.95 -35.28 -15.75
CA LYS A 6 -25.56 -34.03 -16.24
C LYS A 6 -26.36 -33.22 -15.20
N SER A 7 -26.36 -33.62 -13.92
CA SER A 7 -27.24 -33.00 -12.92
C SER A 7 -26.54 -32.19 -11.82
N ILE A 8 -25.26 -31.85 -11.97
CA ILE A 8 -24.51 -31.02 -11.00
C ILE A 8 -24.19 -29.62 -11.56
N MET A 9 -24.49 -29.36 -12.83
CA MET A 9 -24.24 -28.07 -13.47
C MET A 9 -25.47 -27.15 -13.49
N LEU A 10 -26.19 -27.05 -12.37
CA LEU A 10 -27.35 -26.15 -12.22
C LEU A 10 -27.64 -25.74 -10.76
N LEU A 11 -26.62 -25.74 -9.89
CA LEU A 11 -26.77 -25.40 -8.46
C LEU A 11 -25.67 -24.49 -7.89
N VAL A 12 -25.05 -23.67 -8.74
CA VAL A 12 -24.08 -22.63 -8.31
C VAL A 12 -24.49 -21.21 -8.75
N LEU A 13 -25.63 -21.05 -9.44
CA LEU A 13 -26.12 -19.76 -9.93
C LEU A 13 -27.31 -19.18 -9.13
N GLY A 14 -27.47 -19.58 -7.85
CA GLY A 14 -28.68 -19.29 -7.05
C GLY A 14 -28.48 -18.65 -5.67
N VAL A 15 -27.26 -18.27 -5.28
CA VAL A 15 -26.97 -17.76 -3.91
C VAL A 15 -26.35 -16.35 -3.89
N LEU A 16 -26.29 -15.66 -5.04
CA LEU A 16 -25.66 -14.33 -5.17
C LEU A 16 -26.67 -13.18 -5.32
N LEU A 17 -27.90 -13.34 -4.83
CA LEU A 17 -28.96 -12.30 -4.90
C LEU A 17 -29.75 -12.08 -3.59
N LEU A 18 -29.21 -12.42 -2.42
CA LEU A 18 -29.97 -12.30 -1.16
C LEU A 18 -29.26 -11.60 0.01
N THR A 19 -28.30 -10.71 -0.26
CA THR A 19 -27.78 -9.78 0.77
C THR A 19 -27.61 -8.36 0.22
N SER A 20 -28.67 -7.83 -0.38
CA SER A 20 -28.84 -6.37 -0.48
C SER A 20 -29.42 -5.87 0.85
N PRO A 21 -28.77 -4.92 1.55
CA PRO A 21 -29.43 -4.25 2.66
C PRO A 21 -30.55 -3.39 2.10
N ALA A 22 -31.77 -3.71 2.55
CA ALA A 22 -32.87 -2.77 2.60
C ALA A 22 -32.34 -1.43 3.12
N TRP A 23 -32.65 -0.33 2.42
CA TRP A 23 -33.06 0.99 2.90
C TRP A 23 -33.39 1.81 1.65
N ALA A 24 -34.48 1.40 0.99
CA ALA A 24 -35.21 2.23 0.05
C ALA A 24 -36.51 2.62 0.75
N GLN A 25 -36.56 3.85 1.27
CA GLN A 25 -37.82 4.52 1.60
C GLN A 25 -37.79 5.88 0.92
N PRO A 26 -38.73 6.15 -0.02
CA PRO A 26 -38.86 7.45 -0.67
C PRO A 26 -39.83 8.33 0.12
N GLY A 27 -39.46 9.57 0.40
CA GLY A 27 -40.39 10.58 0.88
C GLY A 27 -39.77 11.66 1.74
N GLY A 28 -39.86 12.91 1.29
CA GLY A 28 -39.67 14.08 2.15
C GLY A 28 -38.72 15.13 1.60
N LYS A 29 -39.22 15.97 0.69
CA LYS A 29 -38.62 17.27 0.34
C LYS A 29 -38.48 18.12 1.62
N GLY A 30 -37.29 18.64 1.87
CA GLY A 30 -37.03 19.61 2.94
C GLY A 30 -35.71 20.33 2.70
N ALA A 31 -35.81 21.63 2.49
CA ALA A 31 -34.72 22.52 2.09
C ALA A 31 -33.55 22.57 3.08
N GLY A 32 -32.34 22.71 2.56
CA GLY A 32 -31.12 22.89 3.34
C GLY A 32 -29.96 23.34 2.47
N ARG A 33 -29.99 24.62 2.10
CA ARG A 33 -28.89 25.37 1.47
C ARG A 33 -27.65 25.26 2.36
N ARG A 34 -26.60 24.58 1.89
CA ARG A 34 -25.22 24.76 2.39
C ARG A 34 -24.29 24.84 1.19
N GLU A 35 -23.79 26.05 0.97
CA GLU A 35 -22.51 26.27 0.32
C GLU A 35 -21.47 25.47 1.11
N ASP A 36 -20.70 24.63 0.43
CA ASP A 36 -19.42 24.19 0.97
C ASP A 36 -18.41 24.03 -0.16
N LYS A 37 -17.23 24.56 0.15
CA LYS A 37 -16.06 24.73 -0.70
C LYS A 37 -15.68 23.46 -1.44
N ARG A 38 -15.32 23.64 -2.72
CA ARG A 38 -14.48 22.70 -3.46
C ARG A 38 -13.13 22.54 -2.76
N GLU A 39 -13.00 21.54 -1.91
CA GLU A 39 -11.72 20.89 -1.64
C GLU A 39 -11.57 19.69 -2.58
N THR A 40 -11.09 19.96 -3.79
CA THR A 40 -10.49 18.94 -4.65
C THR A 40 -9.07 18.69 -4.18
N GLY A 41 -8.75 17.47 -3.71
CA GLY A 41 -7.37 17.00 -3.68
C GLY A 41 -6.92 16.06 -2.56
N ALA A 42 -7.77 15.72 -1.58
CA ALA A 42 -7.37 14.83 -0.47
C ALA A 42 -8.03 13.44 -0.55
N ARG A 43 -7.79 12.69 -1.63
CA ARG A 43 -8.08 11.23 -1.66
C ARG A 43 -6.78 10.44 -1.65
N GLY A 44 -6.48 9.85 -0.49
CA GLY A 44 -5.39 8.89 -0.33
C GLY A 44 -4.93 8.62 1.10
N ARG A 45 -5.25 9.48 2.07
CA ARG A 45 -4.86 9.26 3.48
C ARG A 45 -6.01 8.72 4.31
N ARG A 46 -6.32 7.43 4.17
CA ARG A 46 -6.96 6.62 5.23
C ARG A 46 -6.89 5.14 4.86
N ALA A 47 -5.82 4.49 5.30
CA ALA A 47 -5.81 3.05 5.54
C ALA A 47 -4.75 2.73 6.59
N GLY A 48 -5.20 2.55 7.83
CA GLY A 48 -4.62 1.69 8.86
C GLY A 48 -3.24 2.04 9.41
N ALA A 49 -3.19 2.38 10.70
CA ALA A 49 -2.01 2.22 11.56
C ALA A 49 -1.67 0.72 11.77
N GLY A 50 -1.47 -0.02 10.68
CA GLY A 50 -0.95 -1.38 10.70
C GLY A 50 0.57 -1.34 10.78
N ARG A 51 1.16 -2.03 11.76
CA ARG A 51 2.62 -2.19 11.84
C ARG A 51 3.14 -2.66 10.48
N PRO A 52 4.15 -1.99 9.89
CA PRO A 52 4.69 -2.39 8.60
C PRO A 52 5.19 -3.83 8.66
N SER A 53 4.90 -4.61 7.61
CA SER A 53 5.42 -5.97 7.42
C SER A 53 6.95 -5.98 7.54
N LEU A 54 7.55 -7.08 8.04
CA LEU A 54 9.01 -7.19 8.26
C LEU A 54 9.85 -6.87 7.00
N GLY A 55 9.36 -7.21 5.80
CA GLY A 55 10.01 -6.81 4.53
C GLY A 55 9.89 -5.31 4.22
N GLN A 56 8.81 -4.66 4.67
CA GLN A 56 8.69 -3.20 4.66
C GLN A 56 9.53 -2.54 5.76
N GLN A 57 9.80 -3.22 6.88
CA GLN A 57 10.63 -2.70 7.96
C GLN A 57 12.10 -2.54 7.55
N TYR A 58 12.63 -3.41 6.69
CA TYR A 58 14.01 -3.28 6.19
C TYR A 58 14.16 -2.04 5.29
N ASN A 59 13.19 -1.81 4.40
CA ASN A 59 13.11 -0.59 3.59
C ASN A 59 12.84 0.66 4.45
N LEU A 60 12.00 0.55 5.49
CA LEU A 60 11.69 1.66 6.38
C LEU A 60 12.91 2.06 7.22
N ARG A 61 13.64 1.09 7.77
CA ARG A 61 14.82 1.36 8.60
C ARG A 61 15.91 2.06 7.78
N ASN A 62 16.13 1.63 6.55
CA ASN A 62 17.07 2.28 5.64
C ASN A 62 16.61 3.69 5.24
N ARG A 63 15.32 3.89 4.96
CA ARG A 63 14.75 5.22 4.65
C ARG A 63 14.83 6.18 5.83
N VAL A 64 14.54 5.70 7.04
CA VAL A 64 14.70 6.48 8.27
C VAL A 64 16.16 6.82 8.48
N ARG A 65 17.09 5.87 8.27
CA ARG A 65 18.53 6.14 8.39
C ARG A 65 18.97 7.24 7.41
N LEU A 66 18.63 7.11 6.13
CA LEU A 66 18.97 8.11 5.10
C LEU A 66 18.37 9.48 5.39
N LEU A 67 17.12 9.53 5.88
CA LEU A 67 16.49 10.78 6.31
C LEU A 67 17.25 11.41 7.49
N MET A 68 17.64 10.62 8.49
CA MET A 68 18.38 11.13 9.64
C MET A 68 19.79 11.59 9.25
N GLU A 69 20.47 10.89 8.36
CA GLU A 69 21.77 11.31 7.77
C GLU A 69 21.62 12.62 7.00
N TYR A 70 20.57 12.75 6.18
CA TYR A 70 20.26 13.99 5.46
C TYR A 70 19.97 15.15 6.41
N LEU A 71 19.12 14.95 7.42
CA LEU A 71 18.79 15.98 8.40
C LEU A 71 20.03 16.40 9.21
N GLN A 72 20.88 15.45 9.58
CA GLN A 72 22.13 15.76 10.27
C GLN A 72 23.07 16.62 9.41
N ALA A 73 23.11 16.39 8.10
CA ALA A 73 24.00 17.12 7.19
C ALA A 73 23.43 18.49 6.75
N ASN A 74 22.10 18.64 6.64
CA ASN A 74 21.47 19.82 6.03
C ASN A 74 20.62 20.64 7.00
N GLU A 75 20.02 20.03 8.03
CA GLU A 75 19.11 20.66 9.00
C GLU A 75 19.40 20.17 10.44
N PRO A 76 20.56 20.52 11.05
CA PRO A 76 21.00 19.95 12.32
C PRO A 76 20.05 20.28 13.49
N GLU A 77 19.40 21.45 13.47
CA GLU A 77 18.43 21.85 14.49
C GLU A 77 17.20 20.93 14.50
N GLU A 78 16.71 20.52 13.33
CA GLU A 78 15.59 19.59 13.20
C GLU A 78 15.98 18.17 13.58
N PHE A 79 17.22 17.77 13.27
CA PHE A 79 17.76 16.50 13.74
C PHE A 79 17.78 16.44 15.28
N GLU A 80 18.27 17.48 15.96
CA GLU A 80 18.27 17.55 17.41
C GLU A 80 16.86 17.57 18.00
N ARG A 81 15.93 18.32 17.40
CA ARG A 81 14.53 18.32 17.81
C ARG A 81 13.92 16.93 17.73
N LEU A 82 14.13 16.21 16.63
CA LEU A 82 13.62 14.85 16.45
C LEU A 82 14.27 13.86 17.43
N GLN A 83 15.55 14.02 17.77
CA GLN A 83 16.21 13.17 18.78
C GLN A 83 15.65 13.39 20.18
N LYS A 84 15.37 14.64 20.56
CA LYS A 84 14.68 14.96 21.83
C LYS A 84 13.27 14.38 21.84
N LEU A 85 12.52 14.58 20.75
CA LEU A 85 11.16 14.06 20.62
C LEU A 85 11.12 12.53 20.68
N LYS A 86 12.14 11.83 20.17
CA LYS A 86 12.27 10.37 20.26
C LYS A 86 12.37 9.88 21.71
N ALA A 87 13.01 10.65 22.59
CA ALA A 87 13.14 10.32 24.01
C ALA A 87 11.87 10.66 24.81
N GLU A 88 11.17 11.73 24.44
CA GLU A 88 9.97 12.22 25.14
C GLU A 88 8.69 11.51 24.71
N ASP A 89 8.40 11.50 23.40
CA ASP A 89 7.14 11.00 22.84
C ASP A 89 7.40 10.23 21.54
N ARG A 90 7.42 8.91 21.68
CA ARG A 90 7.70 8.00 20.56
C ARG A 90 6.66 8.08 19.46
N GLU A 91 5.39 8.32 19.78
CA GLU A 91 4.32 8.37 18.77
C GLU A 91 4.41 9.65 17.95
N LYS A 92 4.61 10.81 18.62
CA LYS A 92 4.83 12.08 17.92
C LYS A 92 6.12 12.07 17.11
N TYR A 93 7.19 11.46 17.63
CA TYR A 93 8.42 11.26 16.87
C TYR A 93 8.16 10.54 15.55
N PHE A 94 7.46 9.41 15.58
CA PHE A 94 7.14 8.71 14.33
C PHE A 94 6.23 9.55 13.44
N HIS A 95 5.23 10.23 13.99
CA HIS A 95 4.33 11.07 13.21
C HIS A 95 5.06 12.17 12.42
N GLU A 96 5.96 12.91 13.08
CA GLU A 96 6.78 13.94 12.43
C GLU A 96 7.79 13.35 11.43
N LEU A 97 8.40 12.22 11.79
CA LEU A 97 9.30 11.48 10.89
C LEU A 97 8.56 11.01 9.62
N TRP A 98 7.31 10.58 9.74
CA TRP A 98 6.47 10.18 8.60
C TRP A 98 6.14 11.34 7.66
N LYS A 99 5.99 12.56 8.18
CA LYS A 99 5.76 13.75 7.35
C LYS A 99 6.98 14.11 6.49
N LYS A 100 8.19 13.94 7.05
CA LYS A 100 9.46 14.25 6.37
C LYS A 100 10.02 13.09 5.55
N MET A 101 9.45 11.89 5.65
CA MET A 101 9.95 10.75 4.87
C MET A 101 9.71 10.96 3.37
N PRO A 102 10.73 10.75 2.53
CA PRO A 102 10.56 10.87 1.07
C PRO A 102 9.49 9.88 0.62
N GLU A 103 8.57 10.29 -0.24
CA GLU A 103 7.54 9.38 -0.76
C GLU A 103 8.23 8.17 -1.41
N ARG A 104 7.66 6.98 -1.20
CA ARG A 104 8.26 5.78 -1.78
C ARG A 104 8.11 5.89 -3.29
N GLU A 105 9.22 6.00 -4.00
CA GLU A 105 9.23 5.95 -5.46
C GLU A 105 8.60 4.62 -5.88
N ASN A 106 7.42 4.69 -6.50
CA ASN A 106 6.72 3.53 -7.04
C ASN A 106 6.50 3.78 -8.52
N LYS A 107 7.51 3.40 -9.31
CA LYS A 107 7.55 3.58 -10.76
C LYS A 107 6.31 2.99 -11.45
N LYS A 108 5.80 1.84 -10.97
CA LYS A 108 4.57 1.22 -11.51
C LYS A 108 3.34 2.06 -11.21
N ARG A 109 3.22 2.62 -10.01
CA ARG A 109 2.12 3.52 -9.64
C ARG A 109 2.15 4.82 -10.46
N ASP A 110 3.35 5.35 -10.69
CA ASP A 110 3.54 6.53 -11.53
C ASP A 110 3.18 6.24 -12.99
N GLU A 111 3.54 5.08 -13.51
CA GLU A 111 3.17 4.59 -14.84
C GLU A 111 1.66 4.40 -14.97
N VAL A 112 0.99 3.76 -14.01
CA VAL A 112 -0.48 3.64 -13.94
C VAL A 112 -1.12 5.04 -14.00
N SER A 113 -0.62 5.99 -13.20
CA SER A 113 -1.15 7.36 -13.18
C SER A 113 -0.98 8.09 -14.51
N ARG A 114 0.09 7.78 -15.27
CA ARG A 114 0.30 8.30 -16.64
C ARG A 114 -0.69 7.67 -17.62
N ILE A 115 -0.87 6.35 -17.55
CA ILE A 115 -1.82 5.63 -18.39
C ILE A 115 -3.25 6.14 -18.16
N GLU A 116 -3.66 6.37 -16.91
CA GLU A 116 -4.98 6.91 -16.58
C GLU A 116 -5.24 8.27 -17.24
N LYS A 117 -4.24 9.16 -17.27
CA LYS A 117 -4.34 10.45 -17.96
C LYS A 117 -4.53 10.26 -19.46
N GLN A 118 -3.73 9.38 -20.07
CA GLN A 118 -3.83 9.09 -21.51
C GLN A 118 -5.18 8.45 -21.86
N CYS A 119 -5.71 7.56 -21.02
CA CYS A 119 -7.05 7.00 -21.17
C CYS A 119 -8.13 8.10 -21.11
N HIS A 120 -7.96 9.09 -20.23
CA HIS A 120 -8.89 10.23 -20.15
C HIS A 120 -8.86 11.07 -21.43
N GLU A 121 -7.67 11.36 -21.95
CA GLU A 121 -7.50 12.07 -23.22
C GLU A 121 -8.09 11.30 -24.41
N LEU A 122 -7.90 9.98 -24.46
CA LEU A 122 -8.49 9.11 -25.49
C LEU A 122 -10.02 9.04 -25.37
N ALA A 123 -10.56 9.04 -24.14
CA ALA A 123 -12.00 9.04 -23.94
C ALA A 123 -12.64 10.35 -24.46
N GLU A 124 -11.98 11.50 -24.26
CA GLU A 124 -12.46 12.76 -24.81
C GLU A 124 -12.35 12.80 -26.34
N LYS A 125 -11.26 12.26 -26.92
CA LYS A 125 -11.15 12.07 -28.37
C LYS A 125 -12.27 11.18 -28.92
N TYR A 126 -12.57 10.07 -28.26
CA TYR A 126 -13.64 9.15 -28.63
C TYR A 126 -15.00 9.85 -28.71
N ARG A 127 -15.30 10.75 -27.77
CA ARG A 127 -16.58 11.49 -27.73
C ARG A 127 -16.77 12.43 -28.92
N LEU A 128 -15.67 12.97 -29.45
CA LEU A 128 -15.66 13.91 -30.56
C LEU A 128 -15.40 13.25 -31.92
N ALA A 129 -14.97 11.98 -31.93
CA ALA A 129 -14.57 11.26 -33.13
C ALA A 129 -15.77 10.82 -33.98
N PRO A 130 -15.62 10.75 -35.32
CA PRO A 130 -16.57 10.08 -36.21
C PRO A 130 -16.67 8.58 -35.91
N GLU A 131 -17.82 7.97 -36.21
CA GLU A 131 -18.06 6.52 -35.98
C GLU A 131 -17.00 5.62 -36.61
N ALA A 132 -16.44 6.01 -37.76
CA ALA A 132 -15.40 5.25 -38.45
C ALA A 132 -14.08 5.16 -37.65
N GLU A 133 -13.80 6.14 -36.76
CA GLU A 133 -12.56 6.21 -35.97
C GLU A 133 -12.73 5.66 -34.55
N LYS A 134 -13.97 5.60 -34.04
CA LYS A 134 -14.29 5.14 -32.69
C LYS A 134 -13.80 3.74 -32.37
N ALA A 135 -13.93 2.81 -33.31
CA ALA A 135 -13.46 1.43 -33.12
C ALA A 135 -11.94 1.34 -32.91
N ALA A 136 -11.17 2.20 -33.58
CA ALA A 136 -9.71 2.26 -33.39
C ALA A 136 -9.35 2.83 -32.02
N ILE A 137 -10.06 3.89 -31.59
CA ILE A 137 -9.86 4.50 -30.27
C ILE A 137 -10.26 3.54 -29.14
N GLU A 138 -11.36 2.80 -29.29
CA GLU A 138 -11.76 1.73 -28.35
C GLU A 138 -10.69 0.65 -28.19
N LEU A 139 -10.11 0.20 -29.30
CA LEU A 139 -9.05 -0.80 -29.28
C LEU A 139 -7.80 -0.27 -28.55
N GLU A 140 -7.43 0.98 -28.80
CA GLU A 140 -6.30 1.62 -28.10
C GLU A 140 -6.58 1.78 -26.60
N LEU A 141 -7.76 2.28 -26.25
CA LEU A 141 -8.17 2.44 -24.85
C LEU A 141 -8.20 1.09 -24.11
N GLY A 142 -8.68 0.03 -24.78
CA GLY A 142 -8.65 -1.34 -24.25
C GLY A 142 -7.23 -1.81 -23.91
N LYS A 143 -6.26 -1.61 -24.83
CA LYS A 143 -4.85 -1.97 -24.60
C LYS A 143 -4.22 -1.21 -23.44
N MET A 144 -4.54 0.08 -23.32
CA MET A 144 -4.01 0.90 -22.22
C MET A 144 -4.57 0.46 -20.86
N LEU A 145 -5.86 0.17 -20.78
CA LEU A 145 -6.48 -0.34 -19.56
C LEU A 145 -5.95 -1.72 -19.18
N GLU A 146 -5.73 -2.61 -20.15
CA GLU A 146 -5.10 -3.91 -19.93
C GLU A 146 -3.69 -3.75 -19.35
N ARG A 147 -2.87 -2.86 -19.93
CA ARG A 147 -1.53 -2.57 -19.40
C ARG A 147 -1.57 -2.00 -17.98
N SER A 148 -2.49 -1.07 -17.71
CA SER A 148 -2.69 -0.50 -16.37
C SER A 148 -3.02 -1.59 -15.34
N MET A 149 -3.95 -2.48 -15.67
CA MET A 149 -4.33 -3.59 -14.80
C MET A 149 -3.17 -4.56 -14.58
N GLN A 150 -2.41 -4.87 -15.64
CA GLN A 150 -1.25 -5.74 -15.54
C GLN A 150 -0.18 -5.18 -14.58
N LEU A 151 0.08 -3.88 -14.61
CA LEU A 151 1.00 -3.22 -13.67
C LEU A 151 0.55 -3.35 -12.21
N VAL A 152 -0.77 -3.24 -11.96
CA VAL A 152 -1.35 -3.42 -10.61
C VAL A 152 -1.20 -4.87 -10.15
N ILE A 153 -1.42 -5.84 -11.04
CA ILE A 153 -1.20 -7.27 -10.76
C ILE A 153 0.28 -7.50 -10.42
N GLU A 154 1.21 -7.01 -11.24
CA GLU A 154 2.65 -7.15 -11.01
C GLU A 154 3.10 -6.57 -9.67
N ASP A 155 2.64 -5.36 -9.29
CA ASP A 155 2.93 -4.76 -7.97
C ASP A 155 2.37 -5.62 -6.83
N THR A 156 1.15 -6.13 -7.00
CA THR A 156 0.49 -6.96 -5.99
C THR A 156 1.23 -8.29 -5.79
N GLU A 157 1.65 -8.94 -6.87
CA GLU A 157 2.42 -10.17 -6.81
C GLU A 157 3.79 -9.97 -6.15
N GLU A 158 4.49 -8.88 -6.45
CA GLU A 158 5.76 -8.56 -5.77
C GLU A 158 5.58 -8.39 -4.27
N ARG A 159 4.50 -7.72 -3.86
CA ARG A 159 4.14 -7.57 -2.45
C ARG A 159 3.82 -8.91 -1.82
N LEU A 160 3.08 -9.78 -2.52
CA LEU A 160 2.75 -11.13 -2.05
C LEU A 160 4.02 -11.95 -1.83
N ARG A 161 4.93 -11.97 -2.82
CA ARG A 161 6.24 -12.65 -2.72
C ARG A 161 7.04 -12.15 -1.53
N GLY A 162 7.07 -10.83 -1.31
CA GLY A 162 7.75 -10.24 -0.16
C GLY A 162 7.16 -10.67 1.19
N VAL A 163 5.84 -10.80 1.28
CA VAL A 163 5.15 -11.29 2.49
C VAL A 163 5.41 -12.77 2.72
N GLN A 164 5.36 -13.58 1.65
CA GLN A 164 5.66 -15.01 1.72
C GLN A 164 7.09 -15.25 2.21
N SER A 165 8.08 -14.57 1.63
CA SER A 165 9.48 -14.66 2.07
C SER A 165 9.67 -14.25 3.53
N ALA A 166 8.99 -13.18 3.98
CA ALA A 166 9.04 -12.78 5.39
C ALA A 166 8.42 -13.84 6.32
N LEU A 167 7.34 -14.48 5.90
CA LEU A 167 6.70 -15.57 6.65
C LEU A 167 7.62 -16.80 6.74
N GLU A 168 8.24 -17.18 5.63
CA GLU A 168 9.22 -18.28 5.59
C GLU A 168 10.40 -18.01 6.53
N HIS A 169 10.96 -16.80 6.49
CA HIS A 169 12.03 -16.40 7.41
C HIS A 169 11.59 -16.49 8.88
N LEU A 170 10.37 -16.04 9.21
CA LEU A 170 9.84 -16.16 10.57
C LEU A 170 9.66 -17.61 11.00
N ASN A 171 9.16 -18.47 10.12
CA ASN A 171 8.97 -19.89 10.42
C ASN A 171 10.31 -20.60 10.61
N ALA A 172 11.28 -20.36 9.72
CA ALA A 172 12.61 -20.95 9.79
C ALA A 172 13.38 -20.52 11.05
N ASN A 173 13.14 -19.30 11.55
CA ASN A 173 13.85 -18.76 12.72
C ASN A 173 12.97 -18.70 13.98
N LYS A 174 11.81 -19.36 13.98
CA LYS A 174 10.79 -19.21 15.04
C LYS A 174 11.36 -19.43 16.43
N ASP A 175 12.06 -20.55 16.64
CA ASP A 175 12.56 -20.93 17.97
C ASP A 175 13.70 -20.03 18.43
N LYS A 176 14.58 -19.63 17.51
CA LYS A 176 15.64 -18.63 17.78
C LYS A 176 15.04 -17.30 18.21
N ILE A 177 14.03 -16.81 17.48
CA ILE A 177 13.34 -15.55 17.81
C ILE A 177 12.67 -15.65 19.19
N ILE A 178 12.05 -16.79 19.51
CA ILE A 178 11.44 -17.02 20.82
C ILE A 178 12.52 -17.00 21.91
N LEU A 179 13.65 -17.67 21.70
CA LEU A 179 14.74 -17.75 22.66
C LEU A 179 15.39 -16.38 22.89
N GLU A 180 15.68 -15.61 21.84
CA GLU A 180 16.19 -14.24 21.95
C GLU A 180 15.22 -13.32 22.72
N ARG A 181 13.91 -13.44 22.46
CA ARG A 181 12.89 -12.67 23.19
C ARG A 181 12.83 -13.10 24.66
N LEU A 182 12.90 -14.40 24.93
CA LEU A 182 12.92 -14.94 26.29
C LEU A 182 14.13 -14.42 27.06
N GLN A 183 15.33 -14.48 26.49
CA GLN A 183 16.56 -13.96 27.10
C GLN A 183 16.45 -12.47 27.45
N LYS A 184 15.88 -11.65 26.55
CA LYS A 184 15.61 -10.22 26.81
C LYS A 184 14.68 -10.01 28.00
N PHE A 185 13.61 -10.79 28.12
CA PHE A 185 12.70 -10.68 29.27
C PHE A 185 13.33 -11.14 30.57
N LEU A 186 14.22 -12.13 30.52
CA LEU A 186 14.93 -12.64 31.69
C LEU A 186 16.13 -11.77 32.10
N GLY A 187 16.37 -10.63 31.43
CA GLY A 187 17.49 -9.73 31.74
C GLY A 187 18.87 -10.34 31.47
N LYS A 188 18.92 -11.47 30.75
CA LYS A 188 20.15 -12.12 30.31
C LYS A 188 20.50 -11.57 28.94
N GLU A 189 20.90 -10.30 28.87
CA GLU A 189 21.61 -9.84 27.68
C GLU A 189 22.96 -10.56 27.67
N GLU A 190 23.11 -11.54 26.78
CA GLU A 190 24.44 -12.00 26.40
C GLU A 190 25.19 -10.76 25.93
N THR A 191 26.19 -10.36 26.72
CA THR A 191 27.30 -9.53 26.28
C THR A 191 27.99 -10.27 25.13
N SER A 192 27.43 -10.19 23.92
CA SER A 192 28.11 -10.71 22.74
C SER A 192 29.31 -9.80 22.51
N GLU A 193 30.47 -10.38 22.77
CA GLU A 193 31.81 -9.86 22.58
C GLU A 193 31.90 -8.85 21.44
N LYS A 194 32.49 -7.70 21.76
CA LYS A 194 33.22 -6.89 20.80
C LYS A 194 34.08 -7.83 19.96
N GLN A 195 33.77 -7.99 18.68
CA GLN A 195 34.75 -8.49 17.72
C GLN A 195 36.02 -7.63 17.88
N PRO A 196 37.19 -8.22 18.17
CA PRO A 196 38.40 -7.44 18.32
C PRO A 196 38.74 -6.78 16.98
N ALA A 197 39.09 -5.51 17.08
CA ALA A 197 39.65 -4.74 15.99
C ALA A 197 40.76 -5.53 15.29
N LYS A 198 40.59 -5.79 13.99
CA LYS A 198 41.72 -6.15 13.14
C LYS A 198 42.59 -4.90 12.96
N THR A 199 43.56 -4.74 13.84
CA THR A 199 44.80 -4.01 13.58
C THR A 199 45.81 -4.94 12.92
N LYS A 200 46.06 -4.73 11.62
CA LYS A 200 47.36 -4.41 11.00
C LYS A 200 47.25 -4.58 9.50
#